data_AF-A0A358FVM2-F1
#
_entry.id   AF-A0A358FVM2-F1
#
_cell.length_a   1.000
_cell.length_b   1.000
_cell.length_c   1.000
_cell.angle_alpha   90.00
_cell.angle_beta   90.00
_cell.angle_gamma   90.00
#
_symmetry.space_group_name_H-M   'P 1'
#
loop_
_entity.id
_entity.type
_entity.pdbx_description
1 polymer ?
#
loop_
_entity_poly.entity_id
_entity_poly.type
_entity_poly.pdbx_seq_one_letter_code
_entity_poly.pdbx_strand_id
1 'polypeptide(L)'
;LHERVDRANVMIKIPATMEGLPAISAMIAEGRSVNVTLIFSPERHQAVMEAYISGLEQLATDPNANLSRVASVASFFISRVDTEVDERLGGNGHNLHGTAAIAQGRVAYTNFRNAFSGPRWEALAARGARVQRPLWASTGTKNPSYSDVLYVDELIGPHTVNTVPEPTLDAFLDHGSSARTVDRDLAETSAILDRLSEANIDLDDVAEKLEREGLASFEASFDEAIAALVEKAG
;
A
#
# COMPACT_ATOMS: atom_id res chain seq x y z
N LEU A 1 -5.46 5.47 -20.85
CA LEU A 1 -6.49 4.62 -20.19
C LEU A 1 -7.61 5.47 -19.58
N HIS A 2 -7.30 6.47 -18.76
CA HIS A 2 -8.29 7.34 -18.12
C HIS A 2 -9.35 7.89 -19.09
N GLU A 3 -8.93 8.54 -20.18
CA GLU A 3 -9.82 9.10 -21.20
C GLU A 3 -10.65 8.06 -21.94
N ARG A 4 -10.12 6.84 -22.12
CA ARG A 4 -10.86 5.75 -22.76
C ARG A 4 -11.98 5.21 -21.87
N VAL A 5 -11.77 5.20 -20.55
CA VAL A 5 -12.79 4.77 -19.59
C VAL A 5 -13.82 5.86 -19.37
N ASP A 6 -13.38 7.13 -19.29
CA ASP A 6 -14.23 8.31 -19.14
C ASP A 6 -15.25 8.19 -18.00
N ARG A 7 -14.77 7.80 -16.82
CA ARG A 7 -15.57 7.72 -15.59
C ARG A 7 -14.84 8.38 -14.44
N ALA A 8 -15.54 9.28 -13.74
CA ALA A 8 -14.95 10.07 -12.65
C ALA A 8 -14.45 9.24 -11.45
N ASN A 9 -14.88 7.98 -11.32
CA ASN A 9 -14.48 7.07 -10.25
C ASN A 9 -13.34 6.10 -10.64
N VAL A 10 -12.78 6.20 -11.86
CA VAL A 10 -11.66 5.35 -12.26
C VAL A 10 -10.36 5.81 -11.59
N MET A 11 -9.57 4.85 -11.13
CA MET A 11 -8.18 5.08 -10.73
C MET A 11 -7.27 4.30 -11.67
N ILE A 12 -6.25 4.97 -12.22
CA ILE A 12 -5.22 4.27 -12.99
C ILE A 12 -4.19 3.71 -12.03
N LYS A 13 -3.89 2.42 -12.16
CA LYS A 13 -2.94 1.73 -11.29
C LYS A 13 -1.52 1.93 -11.81
N ILE A 14 -0.61 2.45 -10.98
CA ILE A 14 0.79 2.70 -11.35
C ILE A 14 1.69 2.08 -10.27
N PRO A 15 2.65 1.21 -10.61
CA PRO A 15 3.64 0.70 -9.68
C PRO A 15 4.48 1.81 -9.04
N ALA A 16 4.84 1.65 -7.78
CA ALA A 16 5.66 2.57 -7.00
C ALA A 16 7.17 2.39 -7.26
N THR A 17 7.59 1.92 -8.44
CA THR A 17 9.03 1.85 -8.75
C THR A 17 9.63 3.25 -8.77
N MET A 18 10.97 3.35 -8.70
CA MET A 18 11.65 4.65 -8.80
C MET A 18 11.25 5.43 -10.06
N GLU A 19 11.10 4.74 -11.18
CA GLU A 19 10.68 5.27 -12.48
C GLU A 19 9.17 5.58 -12.53
N GLY A 20 8.37 4.93 -11.68
CA GLY A 20 6.93 5.15 -11.56
C GLY A 20 6.58 6.44 -10.79
N LEU A 21 7.42 6.87 -9.84
CA LEU A 21 7.15 8.05 -9.00
C LEU A 21 6.93 9.35 -9.81
N PRO A 22 7.76 9.68 -10.83
CA PRO A 22 7.50 10.84 -11.68
C PRO A 22 6.16 10.75 -12.43
N ALA A 23 5.80 9.56 -12.91
CA ALA A 23 4.54 9.34 -13.63
C ALA A 23 3.32 9.51 -12.70
N ILE A 24 3.43 9.08 -11.44
CA ILE A 24 2.41 9.29 -10.41
C ILE A 24 2.22 10.80 -10.20
N SER A 25 3.29 11.55 -9.93
CA SER A 25 3.22 12.99 -9.71
C SER A 25 2.61 13.74 -10.90
N ALA A 26 3.03 13.42 -12.13
CA ALA A 26 2.48 14.01 -13.35
C ALA A 26 0.98 13.74 -13.52
N MET A 27 0.52 12.50 -13.30
CA MET A 27 -0.89 12.15 -13.39
C MET A 27 -1.74 12.89 -12.36
N ILE A 28 -1.22 13.08 -11.14
CA ILE A 28 -1.89 13.88 -10.11
C ILE A 28 -1.93 15.35 -10.51
N ALA A 29 -0.84 15.90 -11.07
CA ALA A 29 -0.76 17.27 -11.57
C ALA A 29 -1.76 17.54 -12.72
N GLU A 30 -2.07 16.52 -13.52
CA GLU A 30 -3.13 16.56 -14.54
C GLU A 30 -4.56 16.42 -13.96
N GLY A 31 -4.71 16.30 -12.64
CA GLY A 31 -6.00 16.15 -11.98
C GLY A 31 -6.60 14.75 -12.10
N ARG A 32 -5.79 13.72 -12.37
CA ARG A 32 -6.25 12.33 -12.54
C ARG A 32 -6.08 11.52 -11.25
N SER A 33 -7.03 10.63 -10.99
CA SER A 33 -6.97 9.76 -9.80
C SER A 33 -6.08 8.53 -10.05
N VAL A 34 -5.23 8.19 -9.07
CA VAL A 34 -4.20 7.15 -9.18
C VAL A 34 -4.28 6.16 -8.02
N ASN A 35 -4.23 4.87 -8.32
CA ASN A 35 -3.97 3.82 -7.34
C ASN A 35 -2.48 3.45 -7.45
N VAL A 36 -1.67 3.87 -6.49
CA VAL A 36 -0.26 3.51 -6.47
C VAL A 36 -0.12 2.10 -5.90
N THR A 37 0.72 1.24 -6.48
CA THR A 37 0.81 -0.18 -6.10
C THR A 37 2.24 -0.69 -5.98
N LEU A 38 2.42 -1.94 -5.52
CA LEU A 38 3.73 -2.55 -5.26
C LEU A 38 4.58 -1.74 -4.27
N ILE A 39 3.96 -1.29 -3.17
CA ILE A 39 4.66 -0.65 -2.06
C ILE A 39 4.94 -1.71 -1.00
N PHE A 40 6.22 -1.92 -0.70
CA PHE A 40 6.68 -2.97 0.23
C PHE A 40 7.50 -2.44 1.41
N SER A 41 7.74 -1.13 1.50
CA SER A 41 8.46 -0.52 2.61
C SER A 41 7.87 0.84 3.02
N PRO A 42 7.99 1.24 4.30
CA PRO A 42 7.61 2.57 4.77
C PRO A 42 8.31 3.71 4.03
N GLU A 43 9.56 3.52 3.62
CA GLU A 43 10.40 4.48 2.88
C GLU A 43 9.82 4.70 1.49
N ARG A 44 9.47 3.61 0.79
CA ARG A 44 8.81 3.70 -0.51
C ARG A 44 7.45 4.39 -0.39
N HIS A 45 6.70 4.09 0.67
CA HIS A 45 5.43 4.75 0.95
C HIS A 45 5.58 6.26 1.15
N GLN A 46 6.63 6.73 1.85
CA GLN A 46 6.93 8.16 1.97
C GLN A 46 7.21 8.80 0.61
N ALA A 47 8.02 8.16 -0.24
CA ALA A 47 8.29 8.68 -1.58
C ALA A 47 7.02 8.79 -2.45
N VAL A 48 6.09 7.85 -2.30
CA VAL A 48 4.78 7.90 -2.96
C VAL A 48 3.92 9.06 -2.45
N MET A 49 3.88 9.29 -1.14
CA MET A 49 3.15 10.43 -0.56
C MET A 49 3.76 11.77 -0.99
N GLU A 50 5.08 11.86 -1.09
CA GLU A 50 5.77 13.04 -1.62
C GLU A 50 5.39 13.30 -3.08
N ALA A 51 5.41 12.26 -3.93
CA ALA A 51 4.97 12.38 -5.33
C ALA A 51 3.51 12.85 -5.44
N TYR A 52 2.63 12.37 -4.56
CA TYR A 52 1.23 12.80 -4.49
C TYR A 52 1.09 14.27 -4.09
N ILE A 53 1.72 14.68 -2.99
CA ILE A 53 1.65 16.07 -2.49
C ILE A 53 2.24 17.03 -3.53
N SER A 54 3.42 16.71 -4.07
CA SER A 54 4.05 17.50 -5.14
C SER A 54 3.18 17.63 -6.40
N GLY A 55 2.50 16.55 -6.82
CA GLY A 55 1.57 16.60 -7.94
C GLY A 55 0.36 17.50 -7.66
N LEU A 56 -0.19 17.45 -6.45
CA LEU A 56 -1.28 18.35 -6.03
C LEU A 56 -0.83 19.81 -6.01
N GLU A 57 0.41 20.09 -5.57
CA GLU A 57 0.99 21.45 -5.58
C GLU A 57 1.11 21.98 -7.01
N GLN A 58 1.52 21.14 -7.96
CA GLN A 58 1.57 21.51 -9.39
C GLN A 58 0.18 21.80 -9.94
N LEU A 59 -0.81 20.95 -9.66
CA LEU A 59 -2.21 21.20 -10.06
C LEU A 59 -2.74 22.49 -9.43
N ALA A 60 -2.35 22.77 -8.18
CA ALA A 60 -2.75 23.95 -7.45
C ALA A 60 -2.16 25.25 -8.03
N THR A 61 -1.16 25.21 -8.92
CA THR A 61 -0.66 26.44 -9.59
C THR A 61 -1.74 27.15 -10.40
N ASP A 62 -2.74 26.41 -10.91
CA ASP A 62 -3.96 27.00 -11.45
C ASP A 62 -4.92 27.36 -10.30
N PRO A 63 -5.27 28.65 -10.10
CA PRO A 63 -6.18 29.07 -9.04
C PRO A 63 -7.61 28.49 -9.21
N ASN A 64 -7.99 28.06 -10.41
CA ASN A 64 -9.30 27.47 -10.69
C ASN A 64 -9.30 25.93 -10.60
N ALA A 65 -8.15 25.30 -10.36
CA ALA A 65 -8.08 23.86 -10.24
C ALA A 65 -8.90 23.34 -9.05
N ASN A 66 -9.68 22.29 -9.30
CA ASN A 66 -10.51 21.63 -8.29
C ASN A 66 -9.82 20.38 -7.73
N LEU A 67 -9.05 20.54 -6.65
CA LEU A 67 -8.31 19.45 -6.01
C LEU A 67 -9.23 18.34 -5.45
N SER A 68 -10.49 18.64 -5.14
CA SER A 68 -11.44 17.65 -4.57
C SER A 68 -11.80 16.51 -5.51
N ARG A 69 -11.53 16.67 -6.82
CA ARG A 69 -11.74 15.64 -7.83
C ARG A 69 -10.60 14.63 -7.91
N VAL A 70 -9.45 14.93 -7.30
CA VAL A 70 -8.29 14.04 -7.30
C VAL A 70 -8.35 13.13 -6.08
N ALA A 71 -8.47 11.83 -6.32
CA ALA A 71 -8.38 10.82 -5.27
C ALA A 71 -7.18 9.90 -5.53
N SER A 72 -6.51 9.49 -4.46
CA SER A 72 -5.45 8.50 -4.56
C SER A 72 -5.46 7.55 -3.37
N VAL A 73 -4.95 6.35 -3.61
CA VAL A 73 -4.66 5.33 -2.60
C VAL A 73 -3.24 4.81 -2.82
N ALA A 74 -2.55 4.49 -1.73
CA ALA A 74 -1.21 3.91 -1.75
C ALA A 74 -1.28 2.44 -1.29
N SER A 75 -1.27 1.51 -2.23
CA SER A 75 -1.43 0.08 -1.98
C SER A 75 -0.16 -0.55 -1.41
N PHE A 76 -0.11 -0.63 -0.08
CA PHE A 76 0.94 -1.22 0.74
C PHE A 76 0.68 -2.71 0.94
N PHE A 77 1.60 -3.57 0.49
CA PHE A 77 1.44 -5.01 0.50
C PHE A 77 1.82 -5.59 1.86
N ILE A 78 0.95 -6.44 2.41
CA ILE A 78 1.09 -6.98 3.77
C ILE A 78 1.63 -8.42 3.72
N SER A 79 0.81 -9.41 3.35
CA SER A 79 1.14 -10.83 3.56
C SER A 79 2.43 -11.30 2.85
N ARG A 80 2.84 -10.64 1.77
CA ARG A 80 4.06 -10.98 1.03
C ARG A 80 5.32 -10.70 1.86
N VAL A 81 5.28 -9.67 2.70
CA VAL A 81 6.39 -9.31 3.58
C VAL A 81 6.60 -10.38 4.63
N ASP A 82 5.55 -10.80 5.35
CA ASP A 82 5.68 -11.87 6.33
C ASP A 82 6.07 -13.20 5.69
N THR A 83 5.54 -13.53 4.50
CA THR A 83 5.95 -14.77 3.81
C THR A 83 7.47 -14.81 3.59
N GLU A 84 8.04 -13.72 3.07
CA GLU A 84 9.49 -13.62 2.84
C GLU A 84 10.28 -13.59 4.16
N VAL A 85 9.83 -12.80 5.14
CA VAL A 85 10.54 -12.65 6.41
C VAL A 85 10.53 -13.95 7.21
N ASP A 86 9.39 -14.64 7.27
CA ASP A 86 9.26 -15.92 7.96
C ASP A 86 10.17 -16.98 7.29
N GLU A 87 10.26 -16.99 5.96
CA GLU A 87 11.19 -17.86 5.23
C GLU A 87 12.66 -17.59 5.59
N ARG A 88 13.05 -16.31 5.71
CA ARG A 88 14.42 -15.91 6.09
C ARG A 88 14.75 -16.21 7.55
N LEU A 89 13.78 -16.05 8.46
CA LEU A 89 13.94 -16.39 9.87
C LEU A 89 14.13 -17.90 10.08
N GLY A 90 13.47 -18.72 9.26
CA GLY A 90 13.61 -20.16 9.26
C GLY A 90 13.10 -20.85 10.52
N GLY A 91 13.03 -22.18 10.48
CA GLY A 91 12.45 -22.99 11.57
C GLY A 91 10.95 -22.75 11.77
N ASN A 92 10.32 -23.49 12.68
CA ASN A 92 8.93 -23.25 13.07
C ASN A 92 8.89 -22.54 14.42
N GLY A 93 8.05 -21.50 14.56
CA GLY A 93 7.75 -20.87 15.85
C GLY A 93 8.76 -19.84 16.34
N HIS A 94 9.51 -19.19 15.43
CA HIS A 94 10.27 -17.99 15.81
C HIS A 94 9.30 -16.92 16.33
N ASN A 95 9.63 -16.25 17.43
CA ASN A 95 8.76 -15.27 18.08
C ASN A 95 8.62 -13.94 17.31
N LEU A 96 9.11 -13.87 16.07
CA LEU A 96 8.97 -12.75 15.15
C LEU A 96 8.14 -13.13 13.91
N HIS A 97 7.73 -14.39 13.80
CA HIS A 97 6.91 -14.87 12.70
C HIS A 97 5.58 -14.14 12.64
N GLY A 98 5.20 -13.66 11.45
CA GLY A 98 3.95 -12.93 11.21
C GLY A 98 3.88 -11.54 11.85
N THR A 99 5.02 -10.96 12.26
CA THR A 99 5.05 -9.64 12.93
C THR A 99 5.53 -8.50 12.04
N ALA A 100 6.32 -8.80 11.00
CA ALA A 100 7.05 -7.79 10.23
C ALA A 100 6.11 -6.91 9.40
N ALA A 101 5.14 -7.51 8.71
CA ALA A 101 4.23 -6.79 7.83
C ALA A 101 3.30 -5.85 8.60
N ILE A 102 2.79 -6.29 9.76
CA ILE A 102 1.98 -5.44 10.63
C ILE A 102 2.83 -4.29 11.17
N ALA A 103 4.05 -4.57 11.66
CA ALA A 103 4.93 -3.54 12.17
C ALA A 103 5.23 -2.45 11.12
N GLN A 104 5.59 -2.85 9.89
CA GLN A 104 5.77 -1.92 8.78
C GLN A 104 4.48 -1.16 8.44
N GLY A 105 3.32 -1.81 8.45
CA GLY A 105 2.02 -1.17 8.21
C GLY A 105 1.71 -0.07 9.24
N ARG A 106 2.01 -0.30 10.52
CA ARG A 106 1.85 0.69 11.59
C ARG A 106 2.82 1.87 11.44
N VAL A 107 4.06 1.62 11.03
CA VAL A 107 5.02 2.69 10.68
C VAL A 107 4.52 3.49 9.46
N ALA A 108 4.05 2.81 8.43
CA ALA A 108 3.50 3.43 7.23
C ALA A 108 2.28 4.31 7.56
N TYR A 109 1.41 3.88 8.48
CA TYR A 109 0.29 4.68 8.97
C TYR A 109 0.75 5.91 9.78
N THR A 110 1.78 5.75 10.61
CA THR A 110 2.38 6.88 11.35
C THR A 110 2.95 7.92 10.39
N ASN A 111 3.71 7.48 9.39
CA ASN A 111 4.26 8.34 8.35
C ASN A 111 3.16 9.05 7.55
N PHE A 112 2.07 8.34 7.25
CA PHE A 112 0.89 8.93 6.62
C PHE A 112 0.29 10.07 7.45
N ARG A 113 0.07 9.87 8.75
CA ARG A 113 -0.48 10.94 9.60
C ARG A 113 0.42 12.17 9.63
N ASN A 114 1.74 11.97 9.61
CA ASN A 114 2.70 13.07 9.59
C ASN A 114 2.69 13.81 8.23
N ALA A 115 2.73 13.08 7.11
CA ALA A 115 2.76 13.66 5.77
C ALA A 115 1.50 14.48 5.43
N PHE A 116 0.34 14.05 5.92
CA PHE A 116 -0.94 14.74 5.71
C PHE A 116 -1.32 15.64 6.90
N SER A 117 -0.34 16.37 7.42
CA SER A 117 -0.52 17.35 8.50
C SER A 117 0.40 18.57 8.30
N GLY A 118 0.14 19.64 9.04
CA GLY A 118 0.97 20.84 9.03
C GLY A 118 0.77 21.76 7.82
N PRO A 119 1.51 22.89 7.76
CA PRO A 119 1.17 24.00 6.88
C PRO A 119 1.16 23.67 5.38
N ARG A 120 2.09 22.80 4.92
CA ARG A 120 2.16 22.36 3.51
C ARG A 120 0.87 21.64 3.11
N TRP A 121 0.44 20.69 3.92
CA TRP A 121 -0.79 19.93 3.66
C TRP A 121 -2.05 20.80 3.85
N GLU A 122 -2.10 21.60 4.92
CA GLU A 122 -3.24 22.46 5.24
C GLU A 122 -3.57 23.45 4.11
N ALA A 123 -2.56 23.97 3.40
CA ALA A 123 -2.75 24.83 2.24
C ALA A 123 -3.47 24.12 1.07
N LEU A 124 -3.15 22.84 0.82
CA LEU A 124 -3.82 22.03 -0.19
C LEU A 124 -5.22 21.59 0.27
N ALA A 125 -5.35 21.19 1.53
CA ALA A 125 -6.61 20.78 2.13
C ALA A 125 -7.64 21.93 2.13
N ALA A 126 -7.22 23.16 2.39
CA ALA A 126 -8.05 24.36 2.29
C ALA A 126 -8.63 24.59 0.89
N ARG A 127 -8.00 24.01 -0.14
CA ARG A 127 -8.46 24.01 -1.55
C ARG A 127 -9.21 22.73 -1.94
N GLY A 128 -9.58 21.91 -0.97
CA GLY A 128 -10.37 20.70 -1.16
C GLY A 128 -9.57 19.45 -1.49
N ALA A 129 -8.23 19.47 -1.35
CA ALA A 129 -7.42 18.25 -1.52
C ALA A 129 -7.84 17.15 -0.53
N ARG A 130 -7.66 15.90 -0.94
CA ARG A 130 -8.00 14.70 -0.16
C ARG A 130 -6.73 13.97 0.23
N VAL A 131 -6.66 13.40 1.43
CA VAL A 131 -5.49 12.59 1.81
C VAL A 131 -5.35 11.39 0.86
N GLN A 132 -4.12 11.02 0.49
CA GLN A 132 -3.86 9.75 -0.17
C GLN A 132 -3.92 8.66 0.89
N ARG A 133 -4.99 7.86 0.87
CA ARG A 133 -5.25 6.88 1.91
C ARG A 133 -4.28 5.69 1.76
N PRO A 134 -3.65 5.22 2.84
CA PRO A 134 -2.99 3.92 2.84
C PRO A 134 -4.02 2.85 2.50
N LEU A 135 -3.67 1.95 1.60
CA LEU A 135 -4.49 0.81 1.20
C LEU A 135 -3.72 -0.47 1.52
N TRP A 136 -4.24 -1.28 2.43
CA TRP A 136 -3.65 -2.57 2.79
C TRP A 136 -4.02 -3.59 1.71
N ALA A 137 -3.02 -4.02 0.95
CA ALA A 137 -3.15 -4.99 -0.14
C ALA A 137 -2.54 -6.32 0.25
N SER A 138 -2.98 -7.40 -0.40
CA SER A 138 -2.52 -8.76 -0.07
C SER A 138 -2.72 -9.08 1.41
N THR A 139 -3.95 -8.91 1.91
CA THR A 139 -4.31 -9.08 3.33
C THR A 139 -4.93 -10.43 3.65
N GLY A 140 -4.91 -11.37 2.70
CA GLY A 140 -5.24 -12.77 2.99
C GLY A 140 -4.02 -13.50 3.58
N THR A 141 -4.20 -14.07 4.76
CA THR A 141 -3.19 -14.86 5.47
C THR A 141 -2.69 -16.03 4.63
N LYS A 142 -1.37 -16.26 4.62
CA LYS A 142 -0.71 -17.34 3.84
C LYS A 142 -0.28 -18.52 4.70
N ASN A 143 0.03 -18.28 5.97
CA ASN A 143 0.41 -19.29 6.93
C ASN A 143 -0.85 -19.79 7.68
N PRO A 144 -1.21 -21.09 7.58
CA PRO A 144 -2.39 -21.63 8.25
C PRO A 144 -2.30 -21.62 9.79
N SER A 145 -1.13 -21.35 10.35
CA SER A 145 -0.93 -21.20 11.81
C SER A 145 -1.37 -19.83 12.32
N TYR A 146 -1.57 -18.86 11.43
CA TYR A 146 -2.07 -17.53 11.78
C TYR A 146 -3.58 -17.48 11.65
N SER A 147 -4.20 -16.53 12.35
CA SER A 147 -5.60 -16.19 12.10
C SER A 147 -5.78 -15.81 10.62
N ASP A 148 -6.82 -16.33 9.98
CA ASP A 148 -7.21 -16.00 8.61
C ASP A 148 -7.72 -14.55 8.46
N VAL A 149 -8.00 -13.87 9.57
CA VAL A 149 -8.36 -12.45 9.66
C VAL A 149 -7.24 -11.56 10.23
N LEU A 150 -6.05 -12.12 10.52
CA LEU A 150 -4.93 -11.44 11.21
C LEU A 150 -4.68 -10.02 10.67
N TYR A 151 -4.45 -9.89 9.36
CA TYR A 151 -4.07 -8.60 8.77
C TYR A 151 -5.22 -7.61 8.69
N VAL A 152 -6.46 -8.09 8.63
CA VAL A 152 -7.62 -7.20 8.67
C VAL A 152 -7.76 -6.65 10.08
N ASP A 153 -7.76 -7.52 11.09
CA ASP A 153 -7.89 -7.13 12.49
C ASP A 153 -6.80 -6.14 12.91
N GLU A 154 -5.54 -6.35 12.52
CA GLU A 154 -4.40 -5.58 13.03
C GLU A 154 -4.16 -4.21 12.37
N LEU A 155 -4.86 -3.91 11.26
CA LEU A 155 -4.60 -2.71 10.45
C LEU A 155 -5.82 -1.80 10.25
N ILE A 156 -6.85 -1.94 11.10
CA ILE A 156 -8.03 -1.06 11.08
C ILE A 156 -7.68 0.31 11.64
N GLY A 157 -7.98 1.35 10.86
CA GLY A 157 -7.81 2.73 11.30
C GLY A 157 -8.52 3.77 10.44
N PRO A 158 -8.64 5.02 10.94
CA PRO A 158 -9.20 6.12 10.17
C PRO A 158 -8.42 6.38 8.88
N HIS A 159 -9.14 6.69 7.79
CA HIS A 159 -8.58 7.07 6.50
C HIS A 159 -7.69 5.99 5.84
N THR A 160 -7.92 4.72 6.14
CA THR A 160 -7.32 3.60 5.40
C THR A 160 -8.35 2.90 4.51
N VAL A 161 -7.85 2.05 3.62
CA VAL A 161 -8.65 1.09 2.83
C VAL A 161 -8.01 -0.28 3.04
N ASN A 162 -8.80 -1.35 3.03
CA ASN A 162 -8.27 -2.71 2.92
C ASN A 162 -8.90 -3.36 1.69
N THR A 163 -8.08 -3.88 0.77
CA THR A 163 -8.57 -4.69 -0.35
C THR A 163 -8.42 -6.15 0.00
N VAL A 164 -9.52 -6.74 0.45
CA VAL A 164 -9.58 -8.12 0.93
C VAL A 164 -10.01 -9.08 -0.18
N PRO A 165 -9.40 -10.28 -0.29
CA PRO A 165 -9.98 -11.39 -1.03
C PRO A 165 -11.32 -11.83 -0.42
N GLU A 166 -12.21 -12.39 -1.24
CA GLU A 166 -13.53 -12.87 -0.80
C GLU A 166 -13.47 -13.85 0.39
N PRO A 167 -12.59 -14.87 0.41
CA PRO A 167 -12.50 -15.77 1.59
C PRO A 167 -12.10 -15.06 2.89
N THR A 168 -11.23 -14.04 2.81
CA THR A 168 -10.82 -13.25 3.97
C THR A 168 -11.95 -12.33 4.44
N LEU A 169 -12.76 -11.81 3.51
CA LEU A 169 -13.96 -11.05 3.85
C LEU A 169 -14.98 -11.93 4.58
N ASP A 170 -15.23 -13.14 4.09
CA ASP A 170 -16.16 -14.09 4.72
C ASP A 170 -15.69 -14.47 6.13
N ALA A 171 -14.41 -14.77 6.31
CA ALA A 171 -13.82 -15.05 7.63
C ALA A 171 -13.96 -13.85 8.59
N PHE A 172 -13.70 -12.63 8.10
CA PHE A 172 -13.85 -11.42 8.92
C PHE A 172 -15.31 -11.15 9.30
N LEU A 173 -16.27 -11.46 8.44
CA LEU A 173 -17.71 -11.35 8.75
C LEU A 173 -18.16 -12.39 9.78
N ASP A 174 -17.55 -13.58 9.80
CA ASP A 174 -17.85 -14.65 10.74
C ASP A 174 -17.27 -14.35 12.14
N HIS A 175 -15.99 -14.00 12.23
CA HIS A 175 -15.29 -13.93 13.52
C HIS A 175 -14.23 -12.80 13.64
N GLY A 176 -14.23 -11.83 12.72
CA GLY A 176 -13.32 -10.68 12.79
C GLY A 176 -13.66 -9.67 13.90
N SER A 177 -12.70 -8.79 14.21
CA SER A 177 -12.83 -7.77 15.26
C SER A 177 -12.78 -6.36 14.69
N SER A 178 -13.90 -5.64 14.79
CA SER A 178 -14.00 -4.23 14.42
C SER A 178 -13.45 -3.31 15.53
N ALA A 179 -12.14 -3.13 15.57
CA ALA A 179 -11.51 -2.18 16.50
C ALA A 179 -10.35 -1.43 15.86
N ARG A 180 -10.12 -0.15 16.24
CA ARG A 180 -8.95 0.61 15.80
C ARG A 180 -7.68 -0.03 16.37
N THR A 181 -6.79 -0.46 15.49
CA THR A 181 -5.62 -1.32 15.80
C THR A 181 -4.34 -0.83 15.15
N VAL A 182 -4.44 -0.12 14.02
CA VAL A 182 -3.30 0.32 13.21
C VAL A 182 -2.29 1.23 13.94
N ASP A 183 -2.67 1.81 15.06
CA ASP A 183 -1.81 2.69 15.87
C ASP A 183 -1.67 2.25 17.33
N ARG A 184 -1.92 0.96 17.60
CA ARG A 184 -1.62 0.34 18.89
C ARG A 184 -0.13 0.06 19.05
N ASP A 185 0.32 0.12 20.30
CA ASP A 185 1.62 -0.37 20.76
C ASP A 185 2.80 0.02 19.84
N LEU A 186 2.93 1.31 19.56
CA LEU A 186 4.02 1.83 18.70
C LEU A 186 5.42 1.55 19.28
N ALA A 187 5.54 1.46 20.61
CA ALA A 187 6.78 1.06 21.26
C ALA A 187 7.14 -0.40 20.94
N GLU A 188 6.17 -1.31 21.01
CA GLU A 188 6.37 -2.72 20.62
C GLU A 188 6.64 -2.84 19.13
N THR A 189 5.97 -2.01 18.31
CA THR A 189 6.22 -1.94 16.87
C THR A 189 7.70 -1.62 16.58
N SER A 190 8.28 -0.64 17.28
CA SER A 190 9.71 -0.33 17.17
C SER A 190 10.58 -1.51 17.62
N ALA A 191 10.26 -2.11 18.77
CA ALA A 191 11.02 -3.23 19.32
C ALA A 191 11.00 -4.47 18.40
N ILE A 192 9.91 -4.72 17.69
CA ILE A 192 9.82 -5.78 16.68
C ILE A 192 10.79 -5.52 15.52
N LEU A 193 10.82 -4.29 15.01
CA LEU A 193 11.72 -3.92 13.91
C LEU A 193 13.19 -4.01 14.33
N ASP A 194 13.51 -3.57 15.55
CA ASP A 194 14.86 -3.70 16.12
C ASP A 194 15.25 -5.18 16.25
N ARG A 195 14.36 -6.04 16.77
CA ARG A 195 14.60 -7.48 16.91
C ARG A 195 14.74 -8.21 15.58
N LEU A 196 14.02 -7.77 14.53
CA LEU A 196 14.21 -8.30 13.17
C LEU A 196 15.62 -7.96 12.66
N SER A 197 16.08 -6.74 12.88
CA SER A 197 17.45 -6.33 12.54
C SER A 197 18.51 -7.12 13.32
N GLU A 198 18.31 -7.32 14.64
CA GLU A 198 19.17 -8.16 15.48
C GLU A 198 19.22 -9.64 15.01
N ALA A 199 18.13 -10.12 14.41
CA ALA A 199 18.04 -11.43 13.76
C ALA A 199 18.66 -11.46 12.35
N ASN A 200 19.31 -10.38 11.91
CA ASN A 200 19.90 -10.20 10.57
C ASN A 200 18.86 -10.21 9.43
N ILE A 201 17.63 -9.76 9.70
CA ILE A 201 16.63 -9.53 8.66
C ILE A 201 16.76 -8.09 8.16
N ASP A 202 17.30 -7.95 6.96
CA ASP A 202 17.32 -6.68 6.23
C ASP A 202 15.98 -6.47 5.52
N LEU A 203 15.15 -5.57 6.05
CA LEU A 203 13.82 -5.26 5.51
C LEU A 203 13.88 -4.44 4.21
N ASP A 204 14.97 -3.72 3.95
CA ASP A 204 15.17 -3.01 2.69
C ASP A 204 15.44 -4.01 1.57
N ASP A 205 16.31 -5.01 1.81
CA ASP A 205 16.55 -6.10 0.84
C ASP A 205 15.27 -6.94 0.60
N VAL A 206 14.47 -7.19 1.65
CA VAL A 206 13.13 -7.82 1.50
C VAL A 206 12.25 -6.99 0.56
N ALA A 207 12.18 -5.68 0.76
CA ALA A 207 11.35 -4.80 -0.05
C ALA A 207 11.83 -4.75 -1.51
N GLU A 208 13.14 -4.68 -1.75
CA GLU A 208 13.72 -4.70 -3.10
C GLU A 208 13.46 -6.03 -3.83
N LYS A 209 13.58 -7.17 -3.14
CA LYS A 209 13.23 -8.48 -3.68
C LYS A 209 11.75 -8.53 -4.06
N LEU A 210 10.86 -8.13 -3.16
CA LEU A 210 9.41 -8.17 -3.38
C LEU A 210 8.96 -7.19 -4.47
N GLU A 211 9.60 -6.03 -4.62
CA GLU A 211 9.36 -5.09 -5.72
C GLU A 211 9.68 -5.75 -7.06
N ARG A 212 10.87 -6.36 -7.18
CA ARG A 212 11.33 -7.06 -8.40
C ARG A 212 10.44 -8.25 -8.75
N GLU A 213 10.13 -9.11 -7.78
CA GLU A 213 9.25 -10.27 -7.99
C GLU A 213 7.81 -9.85 -8.30
N GLY A 214 7.35 -8.78 -7.64
CA GLY A 214 6.05 -8.19 -7.89
C GLY A 214 5.91 -7.69 -9.33
N LEU A 215 6.93 -6.99 -9.85
CA LEU A 215 6.94 -6.52 -11.23
C LEU A 215 6.95 -7.68 -12.23
N ALA A 216 7.84 -8.64 -12.05
CA ALA A 216 7.94 -9.82 -12.92
C ALA A 216 6.63 -10.64 -12.95
N SER A 217 5.98 -10.82 -11.80
CA SER A 217 4.69 -11.51 -11.73
C SER A 217 3.57 -10.77 -12.47
N PHE A 218 3.59 -9.43 -12.47
CA PHE A 218 2.61 -8.62 -13.20
C PHE A 218 2.83 -8.70 -14.71
N GLU A 219 4.08 -8.67 -15.17
CA GLU A 219 4.44 -8.87 -16.59
C GLU A 219 3.99 -10.25 -17.08
N ALA A 220 4.34 -11.31 -16.34
CA ALA A 220 3.93 -12.67 -16.67
C ALA A 220 2.41 -12.84 -16.72
N SER A 221 1.68 -12.30 -15.74
CA SER A 221 0.21 -12.36 -15.71
C SER A 221 -0.42 -11.61 -16.90
N PHE A 222 0.22 -10.54 -17.38
CA PHE A 222 -0.23 -9.82 -18.57
C PHE A 222 -0.02 -10.64 -19.83
N ASP A 223 1.16 -11.24 -20.00
CA ASP A 223 1.48 -12.08 -21.16
C ASP A 223 0.55 -13.30 -21.23
N GLU A 224 0.26 -13.95 -20.11
CA GLU A 224 -0.71 -15.05 -20.02
C GLU A 224 -2.12 -14.62 -20.44
N ALA A 225 -2.56 -13.44 -19.99
CA ALA A 225 -3.87 -12.90 -20.36
C ALA A 225 -3.96 -12.60 -21.87
N ILE A 226 -2.90 -12.05 -22.47
CA ILE A 226 -2.83 -11.81 -23.91
C ILE A 226 -2.82 -13.14 -24.69
N ALA A 227 -2.04 -14.12 -24.25
CA ALA A 227 -2.00 -15.45 -24.88
C ALA A 227 -3.38 -16.11 -24.88
N ALA A 228 -4.10 -16.09 -23.75
CA ALA A 228 -5.46 -16.63 -23.64
C ALA A 228 -6.48 -15.90 -24.54
N LEU A 229 -6.31 -14.59 -24.76
CA LEU A 229 -7.15 -13.84 -25.69
C LEU A 229 -6.85 -14.20 -27.15
N VAL A 230 -5.58 -14.39 -27.51
CA VAL A 230 -5.17 -14.83 -28.85
C VAL A 230 -5.70 -16.24 -29.14
N GLU A 231 -5.59 -17.16 -28.19
CA GLU A 231 -6.12 -18.53 -28.32
C GLU A 231 -7.64 -18.54 -28.55
N LYS A 232 -8.40 -17.68 -27.85
CA LYS A 232 -9.87 -17.59 -28.02
C LYS A 232 -10.31 -16.86 -29.28
N ALA A 233 -9.43 -16.04 -29.88
CA ALA A 233 -9.73 -15.27 -31.08
C ALA A 233 -9.42 -16.03 -32.38
N GLY A 234 -8.57 -17.08 -32.30
CA GLY A 234 -8.29 -18.02 -33.39
C GLY A 234 -9.30 -19.17 -33.44
#